data_AF-A0A4S9UEY9-F1
#
_entry.id   AF-A0A4S9UEY9-F1
#
_cell.length_a   1.000
_cell.length_b   1.000
_cell.length_c   1.000
_cell.angle_alpha   90.00
_cell.angle_beta   90.00
_cell.angle_gamma   90.00
#
_symmetry.space_group_name_H-M   'P 1'
#
loop_
_entity.id
_entity.type
_entity.pdbx_description
1 polymer ?
#
loop_
_entity_poly.entity_id
_entity_poly.type
_entity_poly.pdbx_seq_one_letter_code
_entity_poly.pdbx_strand_id
1 'polypeptide(L)'
;MDAFISKKRRRISDVSSPSARTGQQHDHEETTEMKLALLASLHPDITQDTLLEALLSEDGQVDKASDSLADRATSLGPPKRAKTVGHQSTLGNLIRAAGGELLSSRPLTKKGKTLFLYSPKDIETHTPCSIIHNFLPTHEANALLEELLHESKTFEKETFQLFDRTVESPHTMSFYVDSFKEVEEQKTTYVYNGSQIKDIRQTPSKMLSASAKVRQAVNLEIQRRIAQFYPDGKKLRYQDPKEWKPNTAFVNCYDGPKESVGYHSDQLTYLGPRAVIGSLSLGVAREFRVRKIVPRDVNDESEDAGAADSQGQISIHLPHNSLLVMHAEMQETWKHSIAPTTAIDPHPIAGNKRINVTYRYYKPNFHPKFTPKCHCKIPTVLRCVQKKSENLGRYMWMCHASYTPGQKGCTFFKWAEFDDDGEPPWKDIVEQSTGVSKWHV
;
A
#
# COMPACT_ATOMS: atom_id res chain seq x y z
N MET A 1 58.39 13.90 -42.26
CA MET A 1 56.92 13.89 -42.05
C MET A 1 56.68 14.23 -40.58
N ASP A 2 57.09 15.39 -40.07
CA ASP A 2 56.59 16.78 -40.35
C ASP A 2 55.07 16.86 -40.11
N ALA A 3 54.50 17.75 -39.29
CA ALA A 3 54.93 19.06 -38.79
C ALA A 3 54.06 19.42 -37.55
N PHE A 4 54.63 19.81 -36.40
CA PHE A 4 54.90 21.18 -35.91
C PHE A 4 53.83 21.85 -35.03
N ILE A 5 54.32 22.25 -33.86
CA ILE A 5 53.78 23.19 -32.86
C ILE A 5 54.05 24.63 -33.30
N SER A 6 53.12 25.59 -33.14
CA SER A 6 53.38 26.89 -32.47
C SER A 6 52.29 27.98 -32.56
N LYS A 7 51.97 28.51 -31.36
CA LYS A 7 51.92 29.94 -30.95
C LYS A 7 50.88 30.91 -31.55
N LYS A 8 50.13 31.58 -30.66
CA LYS A 8 50.49 32.93 -30.15
C LYS A 8 49.62 33.38 -28.96
N ARG A 9 50.25 34.14 -28.06
CA ARG A 9 49.75 34.75 -26.81
C ARG A 9 49.93 36.27 -26.89
N ARG A 10 48.99 37.05 -26.33
CA ARG A 10 49.08 38.41 -25.69
C ARG A 10 47.70 39.10 -25.82
N ARG A 11 47.16 39.86 -24.85
CA ARG A 11 47.78 40.90 -24.01
C ARG A 11 46.92 41.21 -22.76
N ILE A 12 47.55 41.83 -21.75
CA ILE A 12 47.06 42.22 -20.41
C ILE A 12 46.71 43.74 -20.38
N SER A 13 45.91 44.15 -19.36
CA SER A 13 45.73 45.48 -18.70
C SER A 13 44.96 46.59 -19.46
N ASP A 14 44.10 47.45 -18.89
CA ASP A 14 44.00 48.04 -17.53
C ASP A 14 42.61 48.67 -17.21
N VAL A 15 42.29 48.72 -15.90
CA VAL A 15 41.65 49.78 -15.07
C VAL A 15 40.43 50.60 -15.56
N SER A 16 39.30 50.50 -14.84
CA SER A 16 38.63 51.64 -14.14
C SER A 16 37.30 51.23 -13.46
N SER A 17 37.18 51.52 -12.17
CA SER A 17 35.90 51.77 -11.46
C SER A 17 35.64 53.30 -11.51
N PRO A 18 34.46 53.88 -11.14
CA PRO A 18 33.30 53.32 -10.44
C PRO A 18 31.93 53.71 -11.05
N SER A 19 30.85 52.98 -10.75
CA SER A 19 29.55 53.63 -10.45
C SER A 19 28.54 52.65 -9.85
N ALA A 20 27.66 53.21 -9.03
CA ALA A 20 26.85 52.56 -8.03
C ALA A 20 25.44 52.19 -8.51
N ARG A 21 24.85 51.18 -7.83
CA ARG A 21 23.41 50.86 -7.68
C ARG A 21 22.74 50.32 -8.95
N THR A 22 22.11 49.14 -8.93
CA THR A 22 21.09 48.67 -7.97
C THR A 22 21.15 47.15 -7.79
N GLY A 23 21.09 46.69 -6.53
CA GLY A 23 21.11 45.28 -6.17
C GLY A 23 19.89 44.53 -6.70
N GLN A 24 20.16 43.50 -7.52
CA GLN A 24 19.27 42.36 -7.66
C GLN A 24 19.69 41.34 -6.59
N GLN A 25 18.81 41.10 -5.62
CA GLN A 25 18.85 39.90 -4.80
C GLN A 25 18.70 38.70 -5.74
N HIS A 26 19.81 38.05 -6.05
CA HIS A 26 19.79 36.70 -6.60
C HIS A 26 19.83 35.75 -5.41
N ASP A 27 18.64 35.28 -5.04
CA ASP A 27 18.42 34.24 -4.05
C ASP A 27 19.00 32.94 -4.63
N HIS A 28 20.29 32.71 -4.41
CA HIS A 28 20.88 31.41 -4.64
C HIS A 28 20.41 30.52 -3.50
N GLU A 29 19.38 29.71 -3.75
CA GLU A 29 19.07 28.54 -2.91
C GLU A 29 20.33 27.66 -2.89
N GLU A 30 21.15 27.84 -1.86
CA GLU A 30 22.33 27.02 -1.64
C GLU A 30 21.91 25.55 -1.53
N THR A 31 22.47 24.71 -2.39
CA THR A 31 22.17 23.29 -2.41
C THR A 31 22.58 22.66 -1.07
N THR A 32 21.88 21.61 -0.65
CA THR A 32 22.18 20.89 0.60
C THR A 32 23.64 20.45 0.67
N GLU A 33 24.24 20.08 -0.47
CA GLU A 33 25.67 19.73 -0.55
C GLU A 33 26.59 20.92 -0.23
N MET A 34 26.25 22.12 -0.68
CA MET A 34 27.00 23.34 -0.38
C MET A 34 26.90 23.72 1.10
N LYS A 35 25.72 23.58 1.68
CA LYS A 35 25.48 23.80 3.12
C LYS A 35 26.22 22.80 4.01
N LEU A 36 26.29 21.53 3.60
CA LEU A 36 27.07 20.50 4.28
C LEU A 36 28.57 20.75 4.18
N ALA A 37 29.06 21.22 3.02
CA ALA A 37 30.46 21.60 2.86
C ALA A 37 30.83 22.79 3.75
N LEU A 38 29.92 23.77 3.90
CA LEU A 38 30.11 24.91 4.79
C LEU A 38 30.20 24.46 6.26
N LEU A 39 29.27 23.60 6.70
CA LEU A 39 29.27 23.04 8.06
C LEU A 39 30.49 22.17 8.33
N ALA A 40 30.94 21.38 7.36
CA ALA A 40 32.15 20.56 7.49
C ALA A 40 33.43 21.42 7.61
N SER A 41 33.44 22.60 6.99
CA SER A 41 34.52 23.57 7.15
C SER A 41 34.50 24.25 8.53
N LEU A 42 33.32 24.48 9.11
CA LEU A 42 33.16 25.11 10.42
C LEU A 42 33.39 24.13 11.59
N HIS A 43 33.10 22.84 11.36
CA HIS A 43 33.23 21.76 12.35
C HIS A 43 34.00 20.55 11.79
N PRO A 44 35.34 20.64 11.62
CA PRO A 44 36.14 19.63 10.93
C PRO A 44 36.14 18.25 11.62
N ASP A 45 35.90 18.23 12.93
CA ASP A 45 35.93 17.01 13.76
C ASP A 45 34.58 16.28 13.83
N ILE A 46 33.54 16.81 13.19
CA ILE A 46 32.18 16.26 13.22
C ILE A 46 31.88 15.48 11.93
N THR A 47 31.37 14.25 12.08
CA THR A 47 31.07 13.40 10.92
C THR A 47 29.92 13.95 10.07
N GLN A 48 30.01 13.76 8.75
CA GLN A 48 29.02 14.26 7.78
C GLN A 48 27.57 13.88 8.10
N ASP A 49 27.32 12.68 8.65
CA ASP A 49 25.99 12.24 9.07
C ASP A 49 25.41 13.12 10.19
N THR A 50 26.25 13.54 11.14
CA THR A 50 25.87 14.43 12.25
C THR A 50 25.66 15.87 11.77
N LEU A 51 26.44 16.33 10.78
CA LEU A 51 26.25 17.63 10.14
C LEU A 51 24.92 17.67 9.37
N LEU A 52 24.59 16.59 8.66
CA LEU A 52 23.31 16.45 7.96
C LEU A 52 22.14 16.38 8.94
N GLU A 53 22.28 15.67 10.04
CA GLU A 53 21.25 15.62 11.09
C GLU A 53 21.00 17.00 11.73
N ALA A 54 22.05 17.76 12.04
CA ALA A 54 21.93 19.12 12.56
C ALA A 54 21.29 20.08 11.53
N LEU A 55 21.70 19.98 10.26
CA LEU A 55 21.14 20.79 9.18
C LEU A 55 19.66 20.47 8.92
N LEU A 56 19.26 19.19 9.04
CA LEU A 56 17.86 18.76 8.92
C LEU A 56 17.02 19.19 10.12
N SER A 57 17.61 19.24 11.32
CA SER A 57 16.92 19.66 12.54
C SER A 57 16.62 21.17 12.55
N GLU A 58 17.45 21.97 11.89
CA GLU A 58 17.33 23.43 11.81
C GLU A 58 16.79 23.94 10.46
N ASP A 59 15.97 23.12 9.77
CA ASP A 59 15.30 23.44 8.50
C ASP A 59 16.26 23.98 7.41
N GLY A 60 17.49 23.46 7.36
CA GLY A 60 18.49 23.83 6.36
C GLY A 60 19.16 25.18 6.60
N GLN A 61 19.06 25.75 7.81
CA GLN A 61 19.78 26.97 8.21
C GLN A 61 21.16 26.63 8.77
N VAL A 62 22.21 27.01 8.04
CA VAL A 62 23.59 26.65 8.37
C VAL A 62 24.06 27.27 9.69
N ASP A 63 23.70 28.53 9.94
CA ASP A 63 24.12 29.25 11.16
C ASP A 63 23.58 28.58 12.43
N LYS A 64 22.28 28.25 12.44
CA LYS A 64 21.64 27.57 13.58
C LYS A 64 22.15 26.13 13.78
N ALA A 65 22.37 25.42 12.67
CA ALA A 65 22.95 24.08 12.73
C ALA A 65 24.38 24.12 13.31
N SER A 66 25.16 25.14 12.95
CA SER A 66 26.50 25.37 13.50
C SER A 66 26.47 25.68 14.99
N ASP A 67 25.55 26.53 15.44
CA ASP A 67 25.39 26.89 16.87
C ASP A 67 24.99 25.65 17.71
N SER A 68 24.05 24.84 17.21
CA SER A 68 23.65 23.58 17.87
C SER A 68 24.80 22.57 17.99
N LEU A 69 25.68 22.53 17.00
CA LEU A 69 26.86 21.65 17.01
C LEU A 69 27.94 22.13 17.99
N ALA A 70 28.14 23.46 18.10
CA ALA A 70 29.06 24.07 19.06
C ALA A 70 28.61 23.80 20.52
N ASP A 71 27.31 23.87 20.79
CA ASP A 71 26.74 23.55 22.10
C ASP A 71 26.91 22.06 22.45
N ARG A 72 26.79 21.15 21.46
CA ARG A 72 27.00 19.70 21.69
C ARG A 72 28.46 19.34 21.97
N ALA A 73 29.43 20.08 21.47
CA ALA A 73 30.85 19.85 21.75
C ALA A 73 31.24 20.16 23.21
N THR A 74 30.47 21.02 23.90
CA THR A 74 30.73 21.38 25.30
C THR A 74 30.09 20.41 26.31
N SER A 75 29.20 19.52 25.87
CA SER A 75 28.55 18.51 26.72
C SER A 75 28.74 17.08 26.20
N LEU A 76 29.69 16.35 26.82
CA LEU A 76 29.88 14.88 26.81
C LEU A 76 30.71 14.27 25.66
N GLY A 77 31.65 13.39 26.06
CA GLY A 77 32.61 12.66 25.19
C GLY A 77 32.00 11.48 24.40
N PRO A 78 32.83 10.76 23.61
CA PRO A 78 32.37 9.99 22.45
C PRO A 78 31.61 8.71 22.83
N PRO A 79 30.43 8.42 22.21
CA PRO A 79 29.72 7.17 22.44
C PRO A 79 30.24 6.03 21.55
N LYS A 80 30.24 4.81 22.11
CA LYS A 80 30.62 3.56 21.42
C LYS A 80 29.56 3.15 20.39
N ARG A 81 30.00 2.84 19.16
CA ARG A 81 29.15 2.35 18.04
C ARG A 81 28.64 0.92 18.28
N ALA A 82 27.33 0.73 18.14
CA ALA A 82 26.72 -0.55 17.78
C ALA A 82 26.18 -0.46 16.35
N LYS A 83 26.63 -1.36 15.46
CA LYS A 83 26.15 -1.45 14.08
C LYS A 83 24.79 -2.17 14.05
N THR A 84 23.71 -1.43 13.91
CA THR A 84 22.41 -1.95 13.44
C THR A 84 21.85 -1.01 12.39
N VAL A 85 21.36 -1.61 11.30
CA VAL A 85 20.90 -0.94 10.08
C VAL A 85 19.48 -0.41 10.30
N GLY A 86 19.31 0.89 10.00
CA GLY A 86 18.05 1.50 9.55
C GLY A 86 16.84 1.38 10.47
N HIS A 87 16.78 2.18 11.53
CA HIS A 87 15.51 2.62 12.11
C HIS A 87 15.52 4.15 12.10
N GLN A 88 14.85 4.75 11.12
CA GLN A 88 14.56 6.20 11.16
C GLN A 88 13.49 6.48 12.22
N SER A 89 13.63 7.63 12.88
CA SER A 89 12.88 8.07 14.05
C SER A 89 11.36 8.05 13.85
N THR A 90 10.65 7.57 14.88
CA THR A 90 9.17 7.52 14.93
C THR A 90 8.55 8.92 14.89
N LEU A 91 7.32 9.04 14.36
CA LEU A 91 6.52 10.27 14.30
C LEU A 91 6.38 10.96 15.68
N GLY A 92 6.39 10.18 16.75
CA GLY A 92 6.36 10.66 18.13
C GLY A 92 7.56 11.55 18.51
N ASN A 93 8.70 11.43 17.82
CA ASN A 93 9.85 12.34 18.01
C ASN A 93 9.65 13.65 17.25
N LEU A 94 9.02 13.62 16.08
CA LEU A 94 8.68 14.82 15.30
C LEU A 94 7.63 15.69 16.02
N ILE A 95 6.64 15.05 16.65
CA ILE A 95 5.58 15.77 17.41
C ILE A 95 6.15 16.38 18.70
N ARG A 96 7.12 15.72 19.35
CA ARG A 96 7.77 16.24 20.57
C ARG A 96 8.68 17.44 20.29
N ALA A 97 9.36 17.45 19.15
CA ALA A 97 10.14 18.59 18.70
C ALA A 97 9.28 19.85 18.41
N ALA A 98 7.99 19.67 18.10
CA ALA A 98 7.06 20.76 17.80
C ALA A 98 6.37 21.39 19.03
N GLY A 99 6.74 21.01 20.25
CA GLY A 99 6.38 21.75 21.47
C GLY A 99 4.88 21.98 21.73
N GLY A 100 4.01 20.97 21.58
CA GLY A 100 2.57 21.15 21.83
C GLY A 100 1.84 19.91 22.34
N GLU A 101 0.99 20.12 23.35
CA GLU A 101 0.05 19.14 23.91
C GLU A 101 -0.91 18.55 22.87
N LEU A 102 -1.46 17.37 23.20
CA LEU A 102 -2.46 16.61 22.43
C LEU A 102 -3.74 17.44 22.19
N LEU A 103 -3.77 18.20 21.11
CA LEU A 103 -5.00 18.78 20.56
C LEU A 103 -5.46 18.00 19.33
N SER A 104 -6.66 17.44 19.48
CA SER A 104 -7.45 16.76 18.45
C SER A 104 -7.62 17.60 17.18
N SER A 105 -7.72 16.89 16.04
CA SER A 105 -8.32 17.31 14.75
C SER A 105 -7.53 18.17 13.75
N ARG A 106 -6.21 18.02 13.61
CA ARG A 106 -5.52 18.46 12.37
C ARG A 106 -5.27 17.27 11.43
N PRO A 107 -5.66 17.33 10.14
CA PRO A 107 -5.31 16.27 9.20
C PRO A 107 -3.78 16.17 9.08
N LEU A 108 -3.22 15.00 9.40
CA LEU A 108 -1.76 14.76 9.37
C LEU A 108 -1.16 14.91 7.97
N THR A 109 -1.99 14.73 6.95
CA THR A 109 -1.63 14.76 5.55
C THR A 109 -2.07 16.08 4.92
N LYS A 110 -1.14 16.78 4.25
CA LYS A 110 -1.42 18.01 3.48
C LYS A 110 -1.43 17.69 1.99
N LYS A 111 -2.25 18.41 1.20
CA LYS A 111 -2.32 18.30 -0.26
C LYS A 111 -0.92 18.21 -0.88
N GLY A 112 -0.64 17.13 -1.60
CA GLY A 112 0.62 16.92 -2.31
C GLY A 112 1.80 16.34 -1.51
N LYS A 113 1.69 16.12 -0.19
CA LYS A 113 2.74 15.44 0.61
C LYS A 113 2.30 14.05 1.06
N THR A 114 3.15 13.06 0.80
CA THR A 114 2.97 11.68 1.27
C THR A 114 3.50 11.56 2.70
N LEU A 115 2.66 11.07 3.61
CA LEU A 115 3.06 10.74 4.97
C LEU A 115 3.64 9.33 4.99
N PHE A 116 4.91 9.19 5.36
CA PHE A 116 5.56 7.88 5.47
C PHE A 116 5.41 7.34 6.89
N LEU A 117 4.84 6.14 7.01
CA LEU A 117 4.64 5.45 8.27
C LEU A 117 5.49 4.17 8.30
N TYR A 118 6.27 4.04 9.37
CA TYR A 118 7.19 2.92 9.59
C TYR A 118 6.83 2.10 10.83
N SER A 119 6.22 2.72 11.85
CA SER A 119 5.89 2.03 13.09
C SER A 119 4.49 1.40 13.01
N PRO A 120 4.29 0.17 13.54
CA PRO A 120 2.98 -0.46 13.59
C PRO A 120 1.91 0.41 14.27
N LYS A 121 2.29 1.10 15.35
CA LYS A 121 1.39 1.98 16.11
C LYS A 121 0.87 3.14 15.27
N ASP A 122 1.75 3.81 14.53
CA ASP A 122 1.34 4.96 13.70
C ASP A 122 0.45 4.48 12.54
N ILE A 123 0.79 3.34 11.92
CA ILE A 123 0.01 2.72 10.84
C ILE A 123 -1.43 2.47 11.30
N GLU A 124 -1.61 1.81 12.44
CA GLU A 124 -2.93 1.46 12.97
C GLU A 124 -3.75 2.66 13.43
N THR A 125 -3.08 3.72 13.88
CA THR A 125 -3.71 4.96 14.32
C THR A 125 -4.26 5.76 13.13
N HIS A 126 -3.57 5.72 12.00
CA HIS A 126 -3.89 6.58 10.85
C HIS A 126 -4.55 5.85 9.68
N THR A 127 -4.59 4.52 9.72
CA THR A 127 -5.13 3.69 8.64
C THR A 127 -5.95 2.53 9.20
N PRO A 128 -6.82 1.91 8.39
CA PRO A 128 -7.50 0.67 8.73
C PRO A 128 -6.61 -0.56 8.50
N CYS A 129 -5.30 -0.41 8.68
CA CYS A 129 -4.33 -1.49 8.52
C CYS A 129 -3.58 -1.74 9.82
N SER A 130 -3.23 -2.99 10.08
CA SER A 130 -2.17 -3.35 11.04
C SER A 130 -1.04 -4.08 10.34
N ILE A 131 0.17 -4.05 10.91
CA ILE A 131 1.34 -4.70 10.33
C ILE A 131 2.10 -5.50 11.39
N ILE A 132 2.53 -6.70 11.01
CA ILE A 132 3.38 -7.57 11.81
C ILE A 132 4.66 -7.79 11.01
N HIS A 133 5.76 -7.21 11.47
CA HIS A 133 7.09 -7.39 10.88
C HIS A 133 7.72 -8.70 11.34
N ASN A 134 8.60 -9.26 10.50
CA ASN A 134 9.26 -10.54 10.74
C ASN A 134 8.26 -11.66 11.10
N PHE A 135 7.15 -11.70 10.36
CA PHE A 135 5.98 -12.47 10.70
C PHE A 135 6.25 -13.98 10.80
N LEU A 136 6.88 -14.56 9.77
CA LEU A 136 7.30 -15.96 9.78
C LEU A 136 8.70 -16.10 10.40
N PRO A 137 9.04 -17.26 10.98
CA PRO A 137 10.44 -17.59 11.26
C PRO A 137 11.28 -17.45 9.99
N THR A 138 12.49 -16.89 10.11
CA THR A 138 13.33 -16.52 8.95
C THR A 138 13.54 -17.68 7.96
N HIS A 139 13.76 -18.90 8.46
CA HIS A 139 13.94 -20.07 7.60
C HIS A 139 12.67 -20.43 6.81
N GLU A 140 11.48 -20.24 7.39
CA GLU A 140 10.20 -20.46 6.69
C GLU A 140 9.92 -19.34 5.68
N ALA A 141 10.20 -18.09 6.03
CA ALA A 141 10.05 -16.95 5.14
C ALA A 141 10.92 -17.11 3.88
N ASN A 142 12.17 -17.54 4.07
CA ASN A 142 13.10 -17.80 2.97
C ASN A 142 12.66 -18.99 2.12
N ALA A 143 12.26 -20.11 2.74
CA ALA A 143 11.78 -21.28 2.00
C ALA A 143 10.51 -20.98 1.19
N LEU A 144 9.58 -20.20 1.76
CA LEU A 144 8.39 -19.74 1.04
C LEU A 144 8.76 -18.81 -0.11
N LEU A 145 9.68 -17.87 0.11
CA LEU A 145 10.16 -16.96 -0.91
C LEU A 145 10.80 -17.74 -2.08
N GLU A 146 11.62 -18.75 -1.82
CA GLU A 146 12.23 -19.58 -2.85
C GLU A 146 11.19 -20.38 -3.65
N GLU A 147 10.20 -20.99 -2.97
CA GLU A 147 9.08 -21.70 -3.61
C GLU A 147 8.31 -20.76 -4.55
N LEU A 148 7.96 -19.56 -4.08
CA LEU A 148 7.19 -18.60 -4.88
C LEU A 148 8.03 -17.91 -5.96
N LEU A 149 9.33 -17.72 -5.76
CA LEU A 149 10.23 -17.25 -6.83
C LEU A 149 10.31 -18.29 -7.95
N HIS A 150 10.34 -19.58 -7.62
CA HIS A 150 10.28 -20.64 -8.61
C HIS A 150 8.95 -20.60 -9.39
N GLU A 151 7.82 -20.52 -8.70
CA GLU A 151 6.48 -20.38 -9.30
C GLU A 151 6.36 -19.14 -10.19
N SER A 152 6.96 -18.01 -9.76
CA SER A 152 6.82 -16.71 -10.43
C SER A 152 7.40 -16.65 -11.83
N LYS A 153 8.25 -17.62 -12.20
CA LYS A 153 8.87 -17.71 -13.54
C LYS A 153 7.83 -17.88 -14.65
N THR A 154 6.66 -18.42 -14.32
CA THR A 154 5.57 -18.67 -15.26
C THR A 154 4.35 -17.81 -15.00
N PHE A 155 4.47 -16.78 -14.15
CA PHE A 155 3.36 -15.84 -13.94
C PHE A 155 3.12 -15.00 -15.19
N GLU A 156 1.85 -14.65 -15.41
CA GLU A 156 1.42 -13.86 -16.55
C GLU A 156 1.00 -12.47 -16.10
N LYS A 157 0.96 -11.53 -17.05
CA LYS A 157 0.33 -10.23 -16.83
C LYS A 157 -1.15 -10.33 -17.18
N GLU A 158 -2.00 -9.90 -16.26
CA GLU A 158 -3.44 -9.82 -16.53
C GLU A 158 -3.73 -8.66 -17.50
N THR A 159 -4.67 -8.87 -18.42
CA THR A 159 -5.20 -7.83 -19.31
C THR A 159 -6.65 -7.55 -18.97
N PHE A 160 -7.02 -6.26 -18.97
CA PHE A 160 -8.38 -5.83 -18.62
C PHE A 160 -8.78 -4.57 -19.39
N GLN A 161 -10.07 -4.25 -19.45
CA GLN A 161 -10.56 -3.02 -20.06
C GLN A 161 -10.58 -1.86 -19.06
N LEU A 162 -10.02 -0.72 -19.48
CA LEU A 162 -10.11 0.55 -18.76
C LEU A 162 -10.41 1.67 -19.76
N PHE A 163 -11.57 2.33 -19.61
CA PHE A 163 -12.05 3.36 -20.55
C PHE A 163 -12.07 2.90 -22.02
N ASP A 164 -12.64 1.70 -22.27
CA ASP A 164 -12.71 1.05 -23.58
C ASP A 164 -11.36 0.77 -24.25
N ARG A 165 -10.27 0.78 -23.46
CA ARG A 165 -8.93 0.38 -23.89
C ARG A 165 -8.51 -0.89 -23.16
N THR A 166 -8.03 -1.88 -23.91
CA THR A 166 -7.33 -3.03 -23.33
C THR A 166 -5.99 -2.54 -22.78
N VAL A 167 -5.81 -2.69 -21.47
CA VAL A 167 -4.55 -2.39 -20.78
C VAL A 167 -4.00 -3.68 -20.15
N GLU A 168 -2.70 -3.68 -19.90
CA GLU A 168 -1.98 -4.79 -19.28
C GLU A 168 -1.49 -4.37 -17.89
N SER A 169 -1.55 -5.29 -16.93
CA SER A 169 -0.99 -5.08 -15.60
C SER A 169 0.53 -4.84 -15.68
N PRO A 170 1.09 -3.85 -14.97
CA PRO A 170 2.53 -3.59 -14.96
C PRO A 170 3.29 -4.50 -13.98
N HIS A 171 2.71 -5.65 -13.59
CA HIS A 171 3.32 -6.70 -12.78
C HIS A 171 2.72 -8.06 -13.17
N THR A 172 3.41 -9.16 -12.86
CA THR A 172 2.91 -10.51 -13.12
C THR A 172 2.22 -11.10 -11.90
N MET A 173 1.28 -12.02 -12.11
CA MET A 173 0.55 -12.66 -11.03
C MET A 173 0.12 -14.09 -11.37
N SER A 174 -0.30 -14.81 -10.34
CA SER A 174 -1.07 -16.06 -10.47
C SER A 174 -2.09 -16.19 -9.32
N PHE A 175 -3.14 -16.97 -9.53
CA PHE A 175 -4.21 -17.18 -8.55
C PHE A 175 -4.17 -18.60 -7.99
N TYR A 176 -4.24 -18.71 -6.66
CA TYR A 176 -4.09 -19.97 -5.95
C TYR A 176 -5.33 -20.29 -5.11
N VAL A 177 -5.69 -21.56 -5.07
CA VAL A 177 -6.74 -22.13 -4.21
C VAL A 177 -6.27 -23.45 -3.60
N ASP A 178 -6.85 -23.83 -2.46
CA ASP A 178 -6.25 -24.85 -1.60
C ASP A 178 -6.47 -26.29 -2.11
N SER A 179 -7.51 -26.55 -2.90
CA SER A 179 -7.79 -27.88 -3.46
C SER A 179 -7.96 -27.91 -4.97
N PHE A 180 -7.64 -29.05 -5.60
CA PHE A 180 -7.87 -29.28 -7.03
C PHE A 180 -9.34 -29.15 -7.43
N LYS A 181 -10.27 -29.55 -6.56
CA LYS A 181 -11.70 -29.36 -6.78
C LYS A 181 -12.04 -27.87 -6.88
N GLU A 182 -11.49 -27.05 -5.99
CA GLU A 182 -11.65 -25.59 -6.05
C GLU A 182 -10.96 -25.00 -7.29
N VAL A 183 -9.85 -25.56 -7.78
CA VAL A 183 -9.22 -25.12 -9.03
C VAL A 183 -10.19 -25.30 -10.21
N GLU A 184 -10.83 -26.46 -10.32
CA GLU A 184 -11.81 -26.72 -11.38
C GLU A 184 -13.06 -25.84 -11.26
N GLU A 185 -13.58 -25.65 -10.04
CA GLU A 185 -14.72 -24.76 -9.78
C GLU A 185 -14.38 -23.29 -10.09
N GLN A 186 -13.19 -22.82 -9.71
CA GLN A 186 -12.73 -21.46 -10.00
C GLN A 186 -12.57 -21.19 -11.49
N LYS A 187 -11.93 -22.11 -12.24
CA LYS A 187 -11.75 -21.99 -13.69
C LYS A 187 -13.07 -21.87 -14.44
N THR A 188 -14.11 -22.52 -13.94
CA THR A 188 -15.40 -22.64 -14.63
C THR A 188 -16.44 -21.62 -14.16
N THR A 189 -16.39 -21.19 -12.90
CA THR A 189 -17.55 -20.58 -12.24
C THR A 189 -17.30 -19.12 -11.80
N TYR A 190 -16.05 -18.73 -11.55
CA TYR A 190 -15.71 -17.43 -11.00
C TYR A 190 -15.21 -16.47 -12.09
N VAL A 191 -15.51 -15.18 -11.90
CA VAL A 191 -15.17 -14.10 -12.83
C VAL A 191 -14.51 -12.98 -12.03
N TYR A 192 -13.32 -12.56 -12.46
CA TYR A 192 -12.59 -11.44 -11.87
C TYR A 192 -12.32 -10.40 -12.95
N ASN A 193 -12.57 -9.12 -12.67
CA ASN A 193 -12.48 -8.06 -13.69
C ASN A 193 -13.28 -8.35 -14.99
N GLY A 194 -14.41 -9.07 -14.89
CA GLY A 194 -15.22 -9.44 -16.05
C GLY A 194 -14.69 -10.61 -16.88
N SER A 195 -13.50 -11.15 -16.57
CA SER A 195 -12.91 -12.28 -17.29
C SER A 195 -12.70 -13.48 -16.37
N GLN A 196 -12.59 -14.68 -16.97
CA GLN A 196 -12.09 -15.84 -16.24
C GLN A 196 -10.59 -15.68 -16.00
N ILE A 197 -10.13 -16.02 -14.78
CA ILE A 197 -8.71 -16.09 -14.49
C ILE A 197 -8.14 -17.30 -15.23
N LYS A 198 -7.14 -17.08 -16.08
CA LYS A 198 -6.56 -18.13 -16.93
C LYS A 198 -5.65 -19.07 -16.14
N ASP A 199 -4.80 -18.51 -15.30
CA ASP A 199 -3.82 -19.24 -14.50
C ASP A 199 -4.32 -19.40 -13.06
N ILE A 200 -4.95 -20.54 -12.80
CA ILE A 200 -5.41 -20.96 -11.47
C ILE A 200 -4.67 -22.23 -11.08
N ARG A 201 -3.97 -22.16 -9.95
CA ARG A 201 -3.07 -23.20 -9.44
C ARG A 201 -3.53 -23.68 -8.07
N GLN A 202 -3.08 -24.87 -7.71
CA GLN A 202 -3.21 -25.34 -6.33
C GLN A 202 -2.16 -24.65 -5.45
N THR A 203 -2.56 -24.21 -4.26
CA THR A 203 -1.65 -23.62 -3.27
C THR A 203 -0.47 -24.57 -2.97
N PRO A 204 0.80 -24.14 -3.18
CA PRO A 204 1.98 -24.93 -2.89
C PRO A 204 2.19 -25.19 -1.39
N SER A 205 3.09 -26.14 -1.08
CA SER A 205 3.24 -26.68 0.26
C SER A 205 3.69 -25.66 1.32
N LYS A 206 4.69 -24.81 1.01
CA LYS A 206 5.15 -23.80 1.97
C LYS A 206 4.12 -22.70 2.10
N MET A 207 3.45 -22.34 1.00
CA MET A 207 2.37 -21.36 1.02
C MET A 207 1.16 -21.82 1.84
N LEU A 208 0.77 -23.10 1.79
CA LEU A 208 -0.27 -23.68 2.65
C LEU A 208 0.12 -23.61 4.13
N SER A 209 1.37 -23.97 4.46
CA SER A 209 1.88 -23.87 5.85
C SER A 209 1.83 -22.42 6.36
N ALA A 210 2.25 -21.46 5.53
CA ALA A 210 2.15 -20.04 5.85
C ALA A 210 0.69 -19.56 5.98
N SER A 211 -0.22 -20.05 5.12
CA SER A 211 -1.64 -19.72 5.15
C SER A 211 -2.27 -20.04 6.51
N ALA A 212 -1.91 -21.18 7.11
CA ALA A 212 -2.39 -21.55 8.45
C ALA A 212 -1.97 -20.54 9.53
N LYS A 213 -0.72 -20.06 9.48
CA LYS A 213 -0.22 -19.02 10.41
C LYS A 213 -0.87 -17.67 10.13
N VAL A 214 -1.04 -17.31 8.87
CA VAL A 214 -1.73 -16.07 8.45
C VAL A 214 -3.17 -16.08 8.95
N ARG A 215 -3.90 -17.19 8.79
CA ARG A 215 -5.25 -17.38 9.35
C ARG A 215 -5.28 -17.08 10.84
N GLN A 216 -4.38 -17.68 11.63
CA GLN A 216 -4.34 -17.44 13.06
C GLN A 216 -4.07 -15.97 13.40
N ALA A 217 -3.06 -15.37 12.77
CA ALA A 217 -2.66 -13.99 13.04
C ALA A 217 -3.74 -12.98 12.63
N VAL A 218 -4.35 -13.16 11.46
CA VAL A 218 -5.43 -12.27 10.98
C VAL A 218 -6.65 -12.36 11.90
N ASN A 219 -7.05 -13.55 12.34
CA ASN A 219 -8.17 -13.66 13.30
C ASN A 219 -7.85 -12.99 14.63
N LEU A 220 -6.63 -13.13 15.15
CA LEU A 220 -6.20 -12.42 16.37
C LEU A 220 -6.27 -10.91 16.18
N GLU A 221 -5.79 -10.42 15.04
CA GLU A 221 -5.82 -8.99 14.70
C GLU A 221 -7.25 -8.46 14.50
N ILE A 222 -8.17 -9.26 13.95
CA ILE A 222 -9.60 -8.92 13.87
C ILE A 222 -10.16 -8.70 15.28
N GLN A 223 -9.95 -9.65 16.19
CA GLN A 223 -10.45 -9.55 17.56
C GLN A 223 -9.85 -8.35 18.29
N ARG A 224 -8.54 -8.13 18.16
CA ARG A 224 -7.85 -6.99 18.76
C ARG A 224 -8.36 -5.66 18.21
N ARG A 225 -8.53 -5.55 16.88
CA ARG A 225 -9.03 -4.34 16.22
C ARG A 225 -10.43 -4.00 16.70
N ILE A 226 -11.32 -4.99 16.79
CA ILE A 226 -12.67 -4.83 17.32
C ILE A 226 -12.61 -4.29 18.75
N ALA A 227 -11.84 -4.94 19.63
CA ALA A 227 -11.78 -4.57 21.04
C ALA A 227 -11.17 -3.17 21.30
N GLN A 228 -10.19 -2.74 20.50
CA GLN A 228 -9.38 -1.55 20.79
C GLN A 228 -9.74 -0.33 19.94
N PHE A 229 -10.24 -0.51 18.71
CA PHE A 229 -10.42 0.59 17.74
C PHE A 229 -11.87 0.81 17.32
N TYR A 230 -12.73 -0.20 17.43
CA TYR A 230 -14.11 -0.06 17.00
C TYR A 230 -15.03 0.43 18.12
N PRO A 231 -16.11 1.16 17.77
CA PRO A 231 -17.05 1.70 18.76
C PRO A 231 -17.56 0.61 19.70
N ASP A 232 -17.55 0.90 21.00
CA ASP A 232 -18.01 0.02 22.07
C ASP A 232 -17.35 -1.37 22.12
N GLY A 233 -16.18 -1.55 21.47
CA GLY A 233 -15.53 -2.85 21.37
C GLY A 233 -16.33 -3.86 20.53
N LYS A 234 -17.19 -3.38 19.61
CA LYS A 234 -18.08 -4.21 18.80
C LYS A 234 -17.69 -4.20 17.33
N LYS A 235 -17.98 -5.31 16.65
CA LYS A 235 -17.79 -5.44 15.20
C LYS A 235 -18.60 -4.38 14.45
N LEU A 236 -18.11 -3.99 13.28
CA LEU A 236 -18.84 -3.07 12.41
C LEU A 236 -20.08 -3.75 11.83
N ARG A 237 -21.08 -2.94 11.44
CA ARG A 237 -22.21 -3.43 10.66
C ARG A 237 -21.71 -4.04 9.34
N TYR A 238 -22.26 -5.20 8.99
CA TYR A 238 -21.88 -6.05 7.86
C TYR A 238 -20.55 -6.78 8.01
N GLN A 239 -19.86 -6.62 9.14
CA GLN A 239 -18.67 -7.41 9.43
C GLN A 239 -19.08 -8.80 9.91
N ASP A 240 -18.52 -9.82 9.27
CA ASP A 240 -18.77 -11.22 9.59
C ASP A 240 -18.15 -11.57 10.95
N PRO A 241 -18.92 -12.13 11.90
CA PRO A 241 -18.40 -12.56 13.19
C PRO A 241 -17.67 -13.91 13.11
N LYS A 242 -17.82 -14.66 12.02
CA LYS A 242 -17.21 -15.99 11.86
C LYS A 242 -15.71 -15.86 11.70
N GLU A 243 -15.02 -16.95 12.00
CA GLU A 243 -13.58 -17.05 11.77
C GLU A 243 -13.23 -16.78 10.30
N TRP A 244 -12.28 -15.89 10.06
CA TRP A 244 -11.73 -15.62 8.75
C TRP A 244 -10.87 -16.80 8.29
N LYS A 245 -11.24 -17.43 7.16
CA LYS A 245 -10.58 -18.63 6.65
C LYS A 245 -10.10 -18.39 5.22
N PRO A 246 -8.82 -18.04 5.01
CA PRO A 246 -8.34 -17.83 3.65
C PRO A 246 -8.41 -19.16 2.89
N ASN A 247 -9.04 -19.13 1.72
CA ASN A 247 -9.20 -20.26 0.81
C ASN A 247 -8.78 -19.90 -0.63
N THR A 248 -8.38 -18.66 -0.84
CA THR A 248 -7.88 -18.16 -2.11
C THR A 248 -6.76 -17.15 -1.87
N ALA A 249 -5.85 -17.04 -2.82
CA ALA A 249 -4.79 -16.05 -2.76
C ALA A 249 -4.36 -15.57 -4.14
N PHE A 250 -4.08 -14.27 -4.22
CA PHE A 250 -3.39 -13.67 -5.36
C PHE A 250 -1.91 -13.57 -5.02
N VAL A 251 -1.04 -14.16 -5.83
CA VAL A 251 0.41 -14.00 -5.69
C VAL A 251 0.89 -13.06 -6.79
N ASN A 252 1.38 -11.89 -6.37
CA ASN A 252 1.89 -10.86 -7.27
C ASN A 252 3.41 -10.83 -7.21
N CYS A 253 4.07 -10.79 -8.37
CA CYS A 253 5.51 -10.59 -8.50
C CYS A 253 5.76 -9.22 -9.12
N TYR A 254 6.53 -8.39 -8.41
CA TYR A 254 7.01 -7.10 -8.90
C TYR A 254 8.51 -7.21 -9.17
N ASP A 255 8.88 -7.24 -10.44
CA ASP A 255 10.26 -7.35 -10.91
C ASP A 255 10.88 -5.98 -11.15
N GLY A 256 11.56 -5.49 -10.11
CA GLY A 256 12.26 -4.21 -10.19
C GLY A 256 11.42 -2.99 -9.78
N PRO A 257 12.00 -1.79 -9.93
CA PRO A 257 11.47 -0.58 -9.31
C PRO A 257 10.25 0.02 -10.04
N LYS A 258 10.06 -0.30 -11.33
CA LYS A 258 9.00 0.27 -12.18
C LYS A 258 7.65 -0.46 -12.06
N GLU A 259 7.67 -1.75 -11.75
CA GLU A 259 6.46 -2.55 -11.63
C GLU A 259 5.62 -2.09 -10.44
N SER A 260 4.30 -1.98 -10.64
CA SER A 260 3.41 -1.28 -9.71
C SER A 260 1.96 -1.80 -9.78
N VAL A 261 1.08 -1.28 -8.93
CA VAL A 261 -0.36 -1.40 -9.11
C VAL A 261 -1.01 -0.09 -8.67
N GLY A 262 -1.86 0.49 -9.53
CA GLY A 262 -2.50 1.77 -9.27
C GLY A 262 -3.51 1.73 -8.13
N TYR A 263 -4.02 2.90 -7.72
CA TYR A 263 -4.98 3.01 -6.62
C TYR A 263 -6.29 2.26 -6.91
N HIS A 264 -6.58 1.23 -6.12
CA HIS A 264 -7.80 0.43 -6.20
C HIS A 264 -8.33 0.04 -4.82
N SER A 265 -9.52 -0.55 -4.81
CA SER A 265 -10.06 -1.31 -3.69
C SER A 265 -10.29 -2.73 -4.20
N ASP A 266 -10.11 -3.74 -3.34
CA ASP A 266 -10.31 -5.12 -3.73
C ASP A 266 -11.77 -5.39 -4.09
N GLN A 267 -12.00 -6.26 -5.08
CA GLN A 267 -13.36 -6.59 -5.51
C GLN A 267 -14.10 -7.40 -4.44
N LEU A 268 -15.25 -6.89 -4.02
CA LEU A 268 -16.01 -7.46 -2.91
C LEU A 268 -16.91 -8.65 -3.32
N THR A 269 -17.06 -8.94 -4.61
CA THR A 269 -18.05 -9.90 -5.14
C THR A 269 -18.09 -11.22 -4.39
N TYR A 270 -16.93 -11.84 -4.18
CA TYR A 270 -16.81 -13.14 -3.50
C TYR A 270 -16.42 -13.03 -2.02
N LEU A 271 -15.96 -11.85 -1.61
CA LEU A 271 -15.55 -11.57 -0.24
C LEU A 271 -16.73 -11.16 0.65
N GLY A 272 -17.76 -10.55 0.04
CA GLY A 272 -18.85 -9.88 0.73
C GLY A 272 -18.47 -8.49 1.25
N PRO A 273 -19.41 -7.82 1.93
CA PRO A 273 -19.16 -6.53 2.57
C PRO A 273 -18.13 -6.67 3.71
N ARG A 274 -17.41 -5.58 4.01
CA ARG A 274 -16.52 -5.46 5.17
C ARG A 274 -15.43 -6.54 5.24
N ALA A 275 -14.90 -6.89 4.07
CA ALA A 275 -13.92 -7.96 3.93
C ALA A 275 -12.59 -7.61 4.58
N VAL A 276 -12.03 -8.58 5.32
CA VAL A 276 -10.67 -8.54 5.85
C VAL A 276 -9.73 -9.28 4.90
N ILE A 277 -8.53 -8.74 4.71
CA ILE A 277 -7.54 -9.29 3.77
C ILE A 277 -6.17 -9.34 4.43
N GLY A 278 -5.49 -10.48 4.33
CA GLY A 278 -4.12 -10.66 4.82
C GLY A 278 -3.12 -10.60 3.66
N SER A 279 -2.11 -9.74 3.75
CA SER A 279 -1.09 -9.54 2.71
C SER A 279 0.30 -9.80 3.26
N LEU A 280 0.93 -10.90 2.84
CA LEU A 280 2.30 -11.26 3.22
C LEU A 280 3.28 -10.80 2.14
N SER A 281 4.21 -9.93 2.50
CA SER A 281 5.25 -9.40 1.62
C SER A 281 6.59 -10.11 1.83
N LEU A 282 7.24 -10.55 0.75
CA LEU A 282 8.54 -11.21 0.72
C LEU A 282 9.44 -10.60 -0.38
N GLY A 283 10.75 -10.81 -0.27
CA GLY A 283 11.75 -10.18 -1.13
C GLY A 283 11.94 -8.67 -0.86
N VAL A 284 12.09 -7.91 -1.94
CA VAL A 284 12.42 -6.47 -1.91
C VAL A 284 11.34 -5.64 -1.21
N ALA A 285 11.78 -4.68 -0.39
CA ALA A 285 10.89 -3.74 0.29
C ALA A 285 10.23 -2.79 -0.72
N ARG A 286 8.92 -2.55 -0.55
CA ARG A 286 8.16 -1.59 -1.36
C ARG A 286 7.20 -0.77 -0.52
N GLU A 287 6.73 0.32 -1.09
CA GLU A 287 5.76 1.22 -0.48
C GLU A 287 4.34 0.82 -0.84
N PHE A 288 3.55 0.46 0.17
CA PHE A 288 2.12 0.30 0.06
C PHE A 288 1.44 1.61 0.42
N ARG A 289 0.89 2.30 -0.59
CA ARG A 289 0.29 3.61 -0.39
C ARG A 289 -1.22 3.49 -0.27
N VAL A 290 -1.78 4.10 0.76
CA VAL A 290 -3.21 4.21 1.00
C VAL A 290 -3.67 5.65 0.94
N ARG A 291 -4.89 5.86 0.45
CA ARG A 291 -5.58 7.16 0.51
C ARG A 291 -7.04 6.96 0.82
N LYS A 292 -7.58 7.86 1.63
CA LYS A 292 -9.00 7.82 2.01
C LYS A 292 -9.86 8.28 0.84
N ILE A 293 -11.03 7.67 0.71
CA ILE A 293 -12.02 8.07 -0.28
C ILE A 293 -12.87 9.17 0.32
N VAL A 294 -12.85 10.34 -0.31
CA VAL A 294 -13.64 11.49 0.10
C VAL A 294 -14.92 11.51 -0.71
N PRO A 295 -16.11 11.46 -0.08
CA PRO A 295 -17.37 11.68 -0.77
C PRO A 295 -17.38 13.07 -1.41
N ARG A 296 -18.03 13.20 -2.57
CA ARG A 296 -18.29 14.52 -3.17
C ARG A 296 -19.60 15.04 -2.58
N ASP A 297 -19.59 16.25 -2.06
CA ASP A 297 -20.84 16.96 -1.77
C ASP A 297 -21.47 17.41 -3.09
N VAL A 298 -22.80 17.42 -3.12
CA VAL A 298 -23.63 17.62 -4.32
C VAL A 298 -23.50 19.05 -4.90
N ASN A 299 -22.78 19.95 -4.20
CA ASN A 299 -22.67 21.38 -4.53
C ASN A 299 -21.26 21.82 -4.97
N ASP A 300 -20.30 20.90 -5.12
CA ASP A 300 -18.95 21.25 -5.57
C ASP A 300 -18.71 20.69 -6.98
N GLU A 301 -19.14 21.46 -7.99
CA GLU A 301 -18.97 21.14 -9.42
C GLU A 301 -17.54 21.42 -9.95
N SER A 302 -16.56 21.66 -9.07
CA SER A 302 -15.17 21.78 -9.50
C SER A 302 -14.61 20.42 -9.93
N GLU A 303 -14.48 20.23 -11.25
CA GLU A 303 -14.14 18.96 -11.92
C GLU A 303 -12.72 18.41 -11.68
N ASP A 304 -12.07 18.67 -10.55
CA ASP A 304 -10.74 18.12 -10.33
C ASP A 304 -10.77 16.73 -9.66
N ALA A 305 -10.18 15.76 -10.36
CA ALA A 305 -9.85 14.42 -9.83
C ALA A 305 -8.96 14.45 -8.57
N GLY A 306 -8.50 15.65 -8.15
CA GLY A 306 -7.62 15.89 -7.00
C GLY A 306 -8.30 15.98 -5.63
N ALA A 307 -9.62 15.86 -5.50
CA ALA A 307 -10.28 15.91 -4.18
C ALA A 307 -9.83 14.77 -3.23
N ALA A 308 -9.53 13.57 -3.75
CA ALA A 308 -8.94 12.50 -2.93
C ALA A 308 -7.45 12.76 -2.60
N ASP A 309 -6.74 13.48 -3.46
CA ASP A 309 -5.35 13.91 -3.20
C ASP A 309 -5.28 15.10 -2.22
N SER A 310 -6.42 15.76 -1.96
CA SER A 310 -6.54 16.85 -0.98
C SER A 310 -6.40 16.36 0.47
N GLN A 311 -6.84 15.13 0.77
CA GLN A 311 -6.61 14.47 2.06
C GLN A 311 -5.22 13.83 2.16
N GLY A 312 -4.38 13.93 1.12
CA GLY A 312 -3.04 13.37 1.06
C GLY A 312 -2.97 11.83 1.10
N GLN A 313 -1.75 11.31 0.97
CA GLN A 313 -1.48 9.89 0.82
C GLN A 313 -0.62 9.41 1.99
N ILE A 314 -0.85 8.18 2.45
CA ILE A 314 -0.06 7.54 3.49
C ILE A 314 0.71 6.40 2.85
N SER A 315 2.04 6.38 3.00
CA SER A 315 2.92 5.33 2.51
C SER A 315 3.36 4.44 3.66
N ILE A 316 3.01 3.16 3.60
CA ILE A 316 3.40 2.15 4.56
C ILE A 316 4.59 1.38 3.98
N HIS A 317 5.71 1.38 4.70
CA HIS A 317 6.88 0.62 4.29
C HIS A 317 6.65 -0.89 4.55
N LEU A 318 6.74 -1.71 3.49
CA LEU A 318 6.60 -3.16 3.58
C LEU A 318 7.94 -3.85 3.32
N PRO A 319 8.78 -4.06 4.35
CA PRO A 319 10.01 -4.83 4.21
C PRO A 319 9.72 -6.33 4.08
N HIS A 320 10.77 -7.10 3.77
CA HIS A 320 10.72 -8.56 3.73
C HIS A 320 10.02 -9.13 4.97
N ASN A 321 9.20 -10.17 4.76
CA ASN A 321 8.52 -10.92 5.80
C ASN A 321 7.60 -10.05 6.69
N SER A 322 6.82 -9.17 6.06
CA SER A 322 5.81 -8.36 6.75
C SER A 322 4.41 -8.84 6.37
N LEU A 323 3.59 -9.13 7.38
CA LEU A 323 2.16 -9.40 7.23
C LEU A 323 1.38 -8.10 7.49
N LEU A 324 0.74 -7.56 6.46
CA LEU A 324 -0.20 -6.45 6.56
C LEU A 324 -1.62 -7.00 6.60
N VAL A 325 -2.42 -6.57 7.58
CA VAL A 325 -3.85 -6.89 7.67
C VAL A 325 -4.65 -5.65 7.29
N MET A 326 -5.43 -5.76 6.21
CA MET A 326 -6.41 -4.74 5.83
C MET A 326 -7.74 -5.05 6.52
N HIS A 327 -8.15 -4.20 7.46
CA HIS A 327 -9.35 -4.40 8.29
C HIS A 327 -10.64 -4.05 7.54
N ALA A 328 -11.77 -4.36 8.19
CA ALA A 328 -13.11 -4.42 7.61
C ALA A 328 -13.56 -3.14 6.88
N GLU A 329 -13.04 -1.97 7.23
CA GLU A 329 -13.39 -0.69 6.60
C GLU A 329 -12.51 -0.29 5.40
N MET A 330 -11.44 -1.05 5.14
CA MET A 330 -10.41 -0.69 4.16
C MET A 330 -11.00 -0.58 2.75
N GLN A 331 -11.74 -1.58 2.28
CA GLN A 331 -12.16 -1.63 0.87
C GLN A 331 -13.28 -0.64 0.55
N GLU A 332 -14.11 -0.28 1.54
CA GLU A 332 -15.19 0.69 1.37
C GLU A 332 -14.71 2.12 1.45
N THR A 333 -13.76 2.42 2.33
CA THR A 333 -13.41 3.82 2.68
C THR A 333 -12.03 4.24 2.24
N TRP A 334 -11.19 3.32 1.74
CA TRP A 334 -9.84 3.60 1.29
C TRP A 334 -9.54 2.94 -0.06
N LYS A 335 -8.53 3.49 -0.73
CA LYS A 335 -7.86 2.85 -1.87
C LYS A 335 -6.41 2.62 -1.52
N HIS A 336 -5.83 1.59 -2.13
CA HIS A 336 -4.43 1.24 -1.96
C HIS A 336 -3.72 0.99 -3.29
N SER A 337 -2.39 1.09 -3.28
CA SER A 337 -1.51 0.92 -4.43
C SER A 337 -0.12 0.45 -4.01
N ILE A 338 0.63 -0.12 -4.96
CA ILE A 338 2.10 -0.26 -4.85
C ILE A 338 2.69 0.75 -5.82
N ALA A 339 3.37 1.77 -5.29
CA ALA A 339 3.93 2.83 -6.12
C ALA A 339 5.24 2.39 -6.79
N PRO A 340 5.50 2.82 -8.05
CA PRO A 340 6.83 2.70 -8.63
C PRO A 340 7.83 3.52 -7.80
N THR A 341 9.08 3.07 -7.77
CA THR A 341 10.19 3.75 -7.10
C THR A 341 11.31 4.00 -8.11
N THR A 342 12.24 4.90 -7.78
CA THR A 342 13.44 5.16 -8.61
C THR A 342 14.51 4.11 -8.37
N ALA A 343 14.65 3.65 -7.13
CA ALA A 343 15.64 2.68 -6.70
C ALA A 343 15.03 1.66 -5.73
N ILE A 344 15.65 0.49 -5.70
CA ILE A 344 15.35 -0.58 -4.75
C ILE A 344 16.67 -1.16 -4.24
N ASP A 345 16.68 -1.56 -2.98
CA ASP A 345 17.77 -2.34 -2.41
C ASP A 345 17.54 -3.83 -2.70
N PRO A 346 18.45 -4.51 -3.41
CA PRO A 346 18.27 -5.92 -3.73
C PRO A 346 18.20 -6.79 -2.48
N HIS A 347 17.28 -7.75 -2.47
CA HIS A 347 17.16 -8.76 -1.42
C HIS A 347 18.15 -9.90 -1.66
N PRO A 348 18.84 -10.46 -0.64
CA PRO A 348 19.85 -11.51 -0.81
C PRO A 348 19.40 -12.74 -1.59
N ILE A 349 18.11 -13.12 -1.47
CA ILE A 349 17.52 -14.29 -2.14
C ILE A 349 16.76 -13.89 -3.41
N ALA A 350 16.05 -12.76 -3.39
CA ALA A 350 15.10 -12.41 -4.45
C ALA A 350 15.68 -11.47 -5.51
N GLY A 351 16.92 -10.98 -5.30
CA GLY A 351 17.48 -9.89 -6.10
C GLY A 351 16.54 -8.69 -6.07
N ASN A 352 16.02 -8.30 -7.24
CA ASN A 352 15.17 -7.13 -7.42
C ASN A 352 13.66 -7.41 -7.26
N LYS A 353 13.28 -8.64 -6.94
CA LYS A 353 11.87 -9.05 -6.94
C LYS A 353 11.22 -8.87 -5.57
N ARG A 354 9.98 -8.38 -5.58
CA ARG A 354 9.05 -8.48 -4.46
C ARG A 354 7.96 -9.50 -4.80
N ILE A 355 7.76 -10.46 -3.91
CA ILE A 355 6.62 -11.37 -3.96
C ILE A 355 5.62 -10.93 -2.90
N ASN A 356 4.34 -10.89 -3.26
CA ASN A 356 3.26 -10.59 -2.33
C ASN A 356 2.16 -11.63 -2.45
N VAL A 357 1.81 -12.25 -1.32
CA VAL A 357 0.68 -13.17 -1.22
C VAL A 357 -0.48 -12.44 -0.56
N THR A 358 -1.53 -12.14 -1.32
CA THR A 358 -2.78 -11.55 -0.81
C THR A 358 -3.80 -12.64 -0.57
N TYR A 359 -3.90 -13.09 0.67
CA TYR A 359 -4.86 -14.08 1.14
C TYR A 359 -6.25 -13.47 1.28
N ARG A 360 -7.25 -14.17 0.76
CA ARG A 360 -8.66 -13.74 0.72
C ARG A 360 -9.56 -14.90 1.15
N TYR A 361 -10.65 -14.56 1.83
CA TYR A 361 -11.71 -15.50 2.17
C TYR A 361 -12.89 -15.34 1.21
N TYR A 362 -12.99 -16.23 0.21
CA TYR A 362 -14.17 -16.33 -0.63
C TYR A 362 -15.26 -17.06 0.14
N LYS A 363 -16.33 -16.34 0.45
CA LYS A 363 -17.39 -16.84 1.31
C LYS A 363 -18.33 -17.77 0.54
N PRO A 364 -18.76 -18.90 1.13
CA PRO A 364 -19.73 -19.80 0.51
C PRO A 364 -21.01 -19.08 0.08
N ASN A 365 -21.49 -18.15 0.90
CA ASN A 365 -22.72 -17.39 0.64
C ASN A 365 -22.60 -16.40 -0.53
N PHE A 366 -21.38 -16.13 -1.00
CA PHE A 366 -21.10 -15.26 -2.14
C PHE A 366 -20.66 -16.06 -3.37
N HIS A 367 -20.82 -17.38 -3.36
CA HIS A 367 -20.51 -18.23 -4.51
C HIS A 367 -21.34 -17.82 -5.75
N PRO A 368 -20.75 -17.78 -6.97
CA PRO A 368 -21.42 -17.31 -8.19
C PRO A 368 -22.77 -17.98 -8.52
N LYS A 369 -22.95 -19.22 -8.05
CA LYS A 369 -24.21 -19.99 -8.14
C LYS A 369 -25.40 -19.29 -7.49
N PHE A 370 -25.18 -18.59 -6.38
CA PHE A 370 -26.23 -17.94 -5.59
C PHE A 370 -26.32 -16.43 -5.85
N THR A 371 -25.22 -15.80 -6.27
CA THR A 371 -25.21 -14.37 -6.57
C THR A 371 -26.13 -14.03 -7.76
N PRO A 372 -26.71 -12.82 -7.81
CA PRO A 372 -27.54 -12.40 -8.93
C PRO A 372 -26.80 -12.48 -10.27
N LYS A 373 -27.54 -12.81 -11.34
CA LYS A 373 -27.07 -12.74 -12.72
C LYS A 373 -27.69 -11.54 -13.43
N CYS A 374 -26.91 -10.85 -14.24
CA CYS A 374 -27.42 -9.73 -15.03
C CYS A 374 -28.13 -10.21 -16.31
N HIS A 375 -28.62 -9.28 -17.14
CA HIS A 375 -29.27 -9.62 -18.41
C HIS A 375 -28.33 -10.33 -19.41
N CYS A 376 -27.02 -10.06 -19.35
CA CYS A 376 -25.99 -10.80 -20.09
C CYS A 376 -25.77 -12.25 -19.60
N LYS A 377 -26.52 -12.73 -18.60
CA LYS A 377 -26.43 -14.07 -17.99
C LYS A 377 -25.12 -14.41 -17.28
N ILE A 378 -24.25 -13.42 -17.07
CA ILE A 378 -23.05 -13.55 -16.22
C ILE A 378 -23.35 -13.16 -14.77
N PRO A 379 -22.58 -13.66 -13.78
CA PRO A 379 -22.64 -13.17 -12.40
C PRO A 379 -22.43 -11.65 -12.33
N THR A 380 -23.15 -10.99 -11.44
CA THR A 380 -22.97 -9.55 -11.18
C THR A 380 -21.76 -9.28 -10.29
N VAL A 381 -21.17 -8.09 -10.39
CA VAL A 381 -20.13 -7.62 -9.46
C VAL A 381 -20.79 -6.92 -8.27
N LEU A 382 -20.28 -7.15 -7.05
CA LEU A 382 -20.68 -6.39 -5.86
C LEU A 382 -19.81 -5.14 -5.74
N ARG A 383 -20.43 -3.98 -5.55
CA ARG A 383 -19.73 -2.71 -5.27
C ARG A 383 -20.33 -1.98 -4.09
N CYS A 384 -19.49 -1.25 -3.37
CA CYS A 384 -19.91 -0.27 -2.38
C CYS A 384 -19.96 1.12 -3.01
N VAL A 385 -20.97 1.92 -2.65
CA VAL A 385 -21.04 3.33 -3.03
C VAL A 385 -20.07 4.12 -2.15
N GLN A 386 -19.03 4.69 -2.76
CA GLN A 386 -17.94 5.36 -2.02
C GLN A 386 -17.94 6.90 -2.18
N LYS A 387 -18.68 7.45 -3.15
CA LYS A 387 -18.57 8.88 -3.53
C LYS A 387 -19.84 9.71 -3.41
N LYS A 388 -21.03 9.09 -3.44
CA LYS A 388 -22.30 9.80 -3.35
C LYS A 388 -22.78 9.79 -1.89
N SER A 389 -22.85 10.96 -1.26
CA SER A 389 -23.17 11.11 0.16
C SER A 389 -24.49 10.44 0.55
N GLU A 390 -25.56 10.63 -0.24
CA GLU A 390 -26.91 10.07 0.00
C GLU A 390 -26.94 8.55 0.18
N ASN A 391 -26.08 7.83 -0.54
CA ASN A 391 -26.05 6.37 -0.56
C ASN A 391 -24.71 5.81 -0.08
N LEU A 392 -23.89 6.63 0.58
CA LEU A 392 -22.54 6.27 0.99
C LEU A 392 -22.56 5.01 1.87
N GLY A 393 -21.72 4.03 1.53
CA GLY A 393 -21.65 2.76 2.25
C GLY A 393 -22.72 1.74 1.88
N ARG A 394 -23.69 2.08 1.01
CA ARG A 394 -24.65 1.09 0.47
C ARG A 394 -23.98 0.22 -0.59
N TYR A 395 -24.42 -1.03 -0.67
CA TYR A 395 -23.88 -2.00 -1.61
C TYR A 395 -24.85 -2.26 -2.76
N MET A 396 -24.32 -2.53 -3.95
CA MET A 396 -25.10 -2.77 -5.16
C MET A 396 -24.49 -3.87 -6.02
N TRP A 397 -25.35 -4.65 -6.64
CA TRP A 397 -25.04 -5.60 -7.69
C TRP A 397 -25.20 -4.93 -9.05
N MET A 398 -24.17 -5.02 -9.89
CA MET A 398 -24.20 -4.42 -11.23
C MET A 398 -23.58 -5.32 -12.29
N CYS A 399 -23.94 -5.08 -13.55
CA CYS A 399 -23.24 -5.72 -14.67
C CYS A 399 -21.79 -5.24 -14.74
N HIS A 400 -20.90 -6.13 -15.16
CA HIS A 400 -19.49 -5.83 -15.38
C HIS A 400 -18.94 -6.48 -16.66
N ALA A 401 -19.82 -6.88 -17.59
CA ALA A 401 -19.40 -7.46 -18.87
C ALA A 401 -18.55 -6.49 -19.71
N SER A 402 -18.72 -5.17 -19.55
CA SER A 402 -17.90 -4.17 -20.23
C SER A 402 -16.42 -4.18 -19.84
N TYR A 403 -16.05 -4.86 -18.74
CA TYR A 403 -14.65 -5.03 -18.37
C TYR A 403 -13.95 -6.13 -19.19
N THR A 404 -14.72 -6.98 -19.86
CA THR A 404 -14.21 -8.01 -20.78
C THR A 404 -13.96 -7.38 -22.16
N PRO A 405 -12.77 -7.55 -22.75
CA PRO A 405 -12.52 -7.08 -24.10
C PRO A 405 -13.56 -7.57 -25.12
N GLY A 406 -14.14 -6.65 -25.88
CA GLY A 406 -15.11 -6.95 -26.93
C GLY A 406 -16.55 -7.21 -26.47
N GLN A 407 -16.85 -7.14 -25.16
CA GLN A 407 -18.20 -7.34 -24.64
C GLN A 407 -18.86 -6.00 -24.27
N LYS A 408 -20.16 -5.88 -24.56
CA LYS A 408 -20.97 -4.74 -24.11
C LYS A 408 -21.69 -5.09 -22.80
N GLY A 409 -21.64 -4.17 -21.84
CA GLY A 409 -22.39 -4.28 -20.59
C GLY A 409 -23.89 -4.03 -20.77
N CYS A 410 -24.72 -4.62 -19.91
CA CYS A 410 -26.13 -4.24 -19.76
C CYS A 410 -26.31 -3.27 -18.58
N THR A 411 -27.48 -2.65 -18.49
CA THR A 411 -27.83 -1.67 -17.45
C THR A 411 -28.33 -2.31 -16.15
N PHE A 412 -28.10 -3.61 -15.94
CA PHE A 412 -28.57 -4.30 -14.74
C PHE A 412 -28.03 -3.65 -13.47
N PHE A 413 -28.94 -3.37 -12.54
CA PHE A 413 -28.67 -2.78 -11.24
C PHE A 413 -29.63 -3.39 -10.20
N LYS A 414 -29.11 -3.73 -9.02
CA LYS A 414 -29.92 -4.11 -7.86
C LYS A 414 -29.21 -3.69 -6.58
N TRP A 415 -29.93 -3.06 -5.65
CA TRP A 415 -29.38 -2.85 -4.30
C TRP A 415 -29.12 -4.20 -3.63
N ALA A 416 -27.93 -4.34 -3.02
CA ALA A 416 -27.61 -5.50 -2.23
C ALA A 416 -28.21 -5.31 -0.83
N GLU A 417 -28.80 -6.39 -0.33
CA GLU A 417 -29.37 -6.47 1.01
C GLU A 417 -28.51 -7.44 1.81
N PHE A 418 -28.15 -7.04 3.03
CA PHE A 418 -27.38 -7.85 3.96
C PHE A 418 -27.97 -7.67 5.36
N ASP A 419 -27.92 -8.72 6.16
CA ASP A 419 -28.14 -8.61 7.61
C ASP A 419 -26.93 -7.96 8.31
N ASP A 420 -26.97 -7.79 9.63
CA ASP A 420 -25.90 -7.10 10.36
C ASP A 420 -24.54 -7.84 10.35
N ASP A 421 -24.53 -9.13 9.98
CA ASP A 421 -23.32 -9.96 9.83
C ASP A 421 -22.79 -9.95 8.38
N GLY A 422 -23.45 -9.20 7.49
CA GLY A 422 -23.03 -9.08 6.10
C GLY A 422 -23.49 -10.26 5.24
N GLU A 423 -24.42 -11.07 5.74
CA GLU A 423 -24.92 -12.24 5.04
C GLU A 423 -26.08 -11.88 4.11
N PRO A 424 -26.12 -12.45 2.89
CA PRO A 424 -27.19 -12.17 1.94
C PRO A 424 -28.49 -12.94 2.28
N PRO A 425 -29.63 -12.56 1.67
CA PRO A 425 -30.93 -13.18 1.96
C PRO A 425 -31.02 -14.68 1.66
N TRP A 426 -30.08 -15.22 0.89
CA TRP A 426 -30.03 -16.65 0.52
C TRP A 426 -29.11 -17.49 1.42
N LYS A 427 -28.57 -16.95 2.52
CA LYS A 427 -27.65 -17.67 3.42
C LYS A 427 -28.18 -19.04 3.87
N ASP A 428 -29.46 -19.14 4.23
CA ASP A 428 -30.05 -20.39 4.74
C ASP A 428 -30.10 -21.48 3.65
N ILE A 429 -30.26 -21.10 2.38
CA ILE A 429 -30.24 -22.03 1.23
C ILE A 429 -28.83 -22.63 1.07
N VAL A 430 -27.81 -21.80 1.25
CA VAL A 430 -26.42 -22.21 1.12
C VAL A 430 -26.02 -23.15 2.25
N GLU A 431 -26.36 -22.80 3.50
CA GLU A 431 -26.10 -23.63 4.68
C GLU A 431 -26.74 -25.02 4.55
N GLN A 432 -27.98 -25.09 4.07
CA GLN A 432 -28.66 -26.37 3.78
C GLN A 432 -27.96 -27.16 2.66
N SER A 433 -27.53 -26.49 1.59
CA SER A 433 -26.86 -27.15 0.45
C SER A 433 -25.45 -27.64 0.74
N THR A 434 -24.78 -27.06 1.74
CA THR A 434 -23.41 -27.39 2.13
C THR A 434 -23.34 -28.40 3.28
N GLY A 435 -24.51 -28.86 3.78
CA GLY A 435 -24.59 -29.85 4.86
C GLY A 435 -24.16 -29.32 6.22
N VAL A 436 -24.03 -28.00 6.40
CA VAL A 436 -23.73 -27.38 7.68
C VAL A 436 -25.05 -27.25 8.46
N SER A 437 -25.44 -28.33 9.11
CA SER A 437 -26.67 -28.39 9.92
C SER A 437 -26.61 -27.42 11.11
N LYS A 438 -27.68 -26.63 11.28
CA LYS A 438 -27.94 -25.82 12.48
C LYS A 438 -28.12 -26.74 13.69
N TRP A 439 -27.08 -26.97 14.48
CA TRP A 439 -27.26 -27.38 15.86
C TRP A 439 -27.82 -26.19 16.62
N HIS A 440 -29.14 -26.16 16.81
CA HIS A 440 -29.78 -25.25 17.74
C HIS A 440 -29.43 -25.71 19.16
N VAL A 441 -28.93 -24.78 19.98
CA VAL A 441 -28.82 -24.92 21.44
C VAL A 441 -30.20 -24.82 22.06
#